data_AF-A0A2M7NXT0-F1
#
_entry.id   AF-A0A2M7NXT0-F1
#
_cell.length_a   1.000
_cell.length_b   1.000
_cell.length_c   1.000
_cell.angle_alpha   90.00
_cell.angle_beta   90.00
_cell.angle_gamma   90.00
#
_symmetry.space_group_name_H-M   'P 1'
#
loop_
_entity.id
_entity.type
_entity.pdbx_description
1 polymer ?
#
loop_
_entity_poly.entity_id
_entity_poly.type
_entity_poly.pdbx_seq_one_letter_code
_entity_poly.pdbx_strand_id
1 'polypeptide(L)'
;MRKIVFAALIFGTALAAADENIFKSDTIDSGKGKISRIIRSSGDKLDMGYNGGGFQSFSVSLGDISGLGMDDMSKRKRHEKSAIAALIYISPQKGVEKYIRELINDADMWVRRDVVSALYALGDGSAGTIAAMKKLFNDPSPDIRMEVCRFYGAYASSTEVKSVYSLLWDEEALVRHQALETLASRTGDGALIKIAENMLDDESFDVRCLALKLLFEKKALDESRISGILTHDESVQMRQAAAAILLKNGTAKSISALIKAVEDKDEKVSKTAKKALDRIRGSSDLPL
;
A
#
# COMPACT_ATOMS: atom_id res chain seq x y z
N MET A 1 25.88 -28.98 18.82
CA MET A 1 26.33 -27.68 19.39
C MET A 1 25.55 -26.46 18.89
N ARG A 2 25.04 -26.40 17.64
CA ARG A 2 24.29 -25.23 17.12
C ARG A 2 22.96 -24.90 17.82
N LYS A 3 22.21 -25.90 18.32
CA LYS A 3 20.92 -25.69 19.02
C LYS A 3 21.05 -24.91 20.34
N ILE A 4 22.15 -25.10 21.07
CA ILE A 4 22.36 -24.48 22.40
C ILE A 4 22.70 -22.99 22.27
N VAL A 5 23.42 -22.62 21.21
CA VAL A 5 23.80 -21.22 20.94
C VAL A 5 22.57 -20.37 20.58
N PHE A 6 21.56 -20.97 19.93
CA PHE A 6 20.34 -20.28 19.50
C PHE A 6 19.44 -19.88 20.67
N ALA A 7 19.29 -20.75 21.69
CA ALA A 7 18.51 -20.44 22.89
C ALA A 7 19.11 -19.30 23.73
N ALA A 8 20.45 -19.23 23.82
CA ALA A 8 21.17 -18.21 24.59
C ALA A 8 21.09 -16.81 23.95
N LEU A 9 21.00 -16.72 22.62
CA LEU A 9 20.85 -15.45 21.89
C LEU A 9 19.47 -14.82 22.05
N ILE A 10 18.44 -15.63 22.32
CA ILE A 10 17.06 -15.15 22.44
C ILE A 10 16.72 -14.71 23.87
N PHE A 11 17.31 -15.32 24.90
CA PHE A 11 16.97 -15.06 26.30
C PHE A 11 18.22 -14.71 27.10
N GLY A 12 18.68 -13.45 26.97
CA GLY A 12 19.57 -12.87 27.96
C GLY A 12 18.99 -13.06 29.37
N THR A 13 19.83 -13.50 30.29
CA THR A 13 19.47 -13.94 31.64
C THR A 13 18.58 -12.95 32.38
N ALA A 14 17.29 -13.29 32.53
CA ALA A 14 16.50 -13.26 33.77
C ALA A 14 15.02 -13.50 33.43
N LEU A 15 14.54 -14.71 33.75
CA LEU A 15 13.12 -15.01 33.85
C LEU A 15 12.62 -14.31 35.12
N ALA A 16 11.89 -13.20 34.99
CA ALA A 16 11.20 -12.59 36.13
C ALA A 16 9.87 -11.95 35.72
N ALA A 17 8.83 -12.45 36.41
CA ALA A 17 7.48 -11.91 36.63
C ALA A 17 6.53 -11.77 35.43
N ALA A 18 5.33 -12.30 35.67
CA ALA A 18 4.16 -12.23 34.81
C ALA A 18 3.63 -10.80 34.70
N ASP A 19 3.66 -10.26 33.49
CA ASP A 19 2.77 -9.19 33.05
C ASP A 19 2.34 -9.55 31.62
N GLU A 20 1.03 -9.64 31.38
CA GLU A 20 0.48 -9.77 30.03
C GLU A 20 0.78 -8.49 29.26
N ASN A 21 1.91 -8.47 28.55
CA ASN A 21 2.23 -7.38 27.66
C ASN A 21 1.51 -7.61 26.32
N ILE A 22 0.40 -6.90 26.11
CA ILE A 22 -0.13 -6.72 24.75
C ILE A 22 0.93 -5.90 23.99
N PHE A 23 1.77 -6.58 23.23
CA PHE A 23 2.94 -5.95 22.59
C PHE A 23 2.54 -5.09 21.39
N LYS A 24 1.55 -5.51 20.60
CA LYS A 24 1.03 -4.72 19.48
C LYS A 24 -0.27 -5.28 18.91
N SER A 25 -1.08 -4.38 18.35
CA SER A 25 -2.15 -4.74 17.44
C SER A 25 -2.04 -3.90 16.16
N ASP A 26 -2.21 -4.54 15.01
CA ASP A 26 -2.29 -3.87 13.72
C ASP A 26 -3.60 -4.26 13.02
N THR A 27 -4.20 -3.28 12.35
CA THR A 27 -5.48 -3.47 11.66
C THR A 27 -5.25 -3.53 10.16
N ILE A 28 -5.69 -4.63 9.60
CA ILE A 28 -5.61 -4.98 8.18
C ILE A 28 -6.93 -4.54 7.57
N ASP A 29 -6.91 -3.65 6.59
CA ASP A 29 -8.07 -3.38 5.76
C ASP A 29 -8.00 -4.26 4.51
N SER A 30 -8.88 -5.26 4.42
CA SER A 30 -8.87 -6.29 3.38
C SER A 30 -9.78 -5.96 2.19
N GLY A 31 -10.30 -4.73 2.11
CA GLY A 31 -11.36 -4.33 1.16
C GLY A 31 -12.73 -4.98 1.43
N LYS A 32 -12.77 -6.11 2.15
CA LYS A 32 -13.97 -6.82 2.63
C LYS A 32 -14.24 -6.62 4.13
N GLY A 33 -13.40 -5.84 4.81
CA GLY A 33 -13.50 -5.55 6.24
C GLY A 33 -12.14 -5.39 6.92
N LYS A 34 -12.18 -4.94 8.18
CA LYS A 34 -11.00 -4.73 9.02
C LYS A 34 -10.74 -5.96 9.88
N ILE A 35 -9.54 -6.55 9.75
CA ILE A 35 -9.06 -7.65 10.58
C ILE A 35 -7.95 -7.12 11.49
N SER A 36 -8.17 -7.10 12.80
CA SER A 36 -7.13 -6.65 13.74
C SER A 36 -6.34 -7.85 14.23
N ARG A 37 -5.05 -7.91 13.90
CA ARG A 37 -4.12 -8.88 14.49
C ARG A 37 -3.67 -8.38 15.86
N ILE A 38 -3.57 -9.27 16.82
CA ILE A 38 -3.13 -9.01 18.18
C ILE A 38 -2.01 -10.01 18.49
N ILE A 39 -0.84 -9.51 18.84
CA ILE A 39 0.31 -10.30 19.28
C ILE A 39 0.51 -10.05 20.77
N ARG A 40 0.50 -11.11 21.57
CA ARG A 40 0.71 -11.07 23.02
C ARG A 40 1.84 -12.01 23.39
N SER A 41 2.62 -11.65 24.40
CA SER A 41 3.44 -12.63 25.10
C SER A 41 2.94 -12.77 26.53
N SER A 42 2.84 -14.02 26.99
CA SER A 42 2.45 -14.35 28.36
C SER A 42 3.37 -15.43 28.88
N GLY A 43 4.23 -15.07 29.83
CA GLY A 43 5.27 -15.97 30.35
C GLY A 43 6.21 -16.48 29.25
N ASP A 44 6.20 -17.79 29.02
CA ASP A 44 7.00 -18.48 28.02
C ASP A 44 6.30 -18.66 26.67
N LYS A 45 5.14 -18.02 26.46
CA LYS A 45 4.31 -18.20 25.25
C LYS A 45 4.21 -16.93 24.42
N LEU A 46 4.15 -17.14 23.10
CA LEU A 46 3.76 -16.13 22.13
C LEU A 46 2.38 -16.48 21.57
N ASP A 47 1.42 -15.62 21.82
CA ASP A 47 0.05 -15.74 21.32
C ASP A 47 -0.19 -14.77 20.16
N MET A 48 -0.77 -15.28 19.09
CA MET A 48 -1.21 -14.48 17.96
C MET A 48 -2.68 -14.77 17.67
N GLY A 49 -3.49 -13.73 17.54
CA GLY A 49 -4.91 -13.83 17.20
C GLY A 49 -5.37 -12.74 16.24
N TYR A 50 -6.50 -12.97 15.56
CA TYR A 50 -7.12 -12.01 14.64
C TYR A 50 -8.58 -11.78 15.05
N ASN A 51 -8.99 -10.54 15.30
CA ASN A 51 -10.37 -10.20 15.68
C ASN A 51 -11.28 -10.10 14.44
N GLY A 52 -12.47 -10.72 14.51
CA GLY A 52 -13.51 -10.62 13.47
C GLY A 52 -14.36 -11.87 13.21
N GLY A 53 -14.22 -12.94 13.99
CA GLY A 53 -15.04 -14.15 13.85
C GLY A 53 -14.28 -15.36 13.32
N GLY A 54 -13.72 -16.16 14.23
CA GLY A 54 -13.33 -17.55 13.95
C GLY A 54 -11.95 -17.82 13.32
N PHE A 55 -11.12 -16.82 13.06
CA PHE A 55 -9.84 -17.05 12.38
C PHE A 55 -8.66 -17.29 13.34
N GLN A 56 -8.30 -18.57 13.47
CA GLN A 56 -7.00 -19.15 13.85
C GLN A 56 -6.11 -18.28 14.77
N SER A 57 -6.42 -18.30 16.06
CA SER A 57 -5.43 -17.96 17.08
C SER A 57 -4.48 -19.13 17.30
N PHE A 58 -3.19 -18.86 17.51
CA PHE A 58 -2.23 -19.88 17.91
C PHE A 58 -1.35 -19.39 19.05
N SER A 59 -0.88 -20.35 19.86
CA SER A 59 0.08 -20.14 20.94
C SER A 59 1.28 -21.04 20.68
N VAL A 60 2.48 -20.50 20.71
CA VAL A 60 3.72 -21.28 20.59
C VAL A 60 4.62 -20.99 21.78
N SER A 61 5.19 -22.02 22.40
CA SER A 61 6.20 -21.84 23.44
C SER A 61 7.47 -21.25 22.83
N LEU A 62 8.03 -20.24 23.48
CA LEU A 62 9.33 -19.66 23.16
C LEU A 62 10.45 -20.70 23.28
N GLY A 63 10.30 -21.69 24.17
CA GLY A 63 11.20 -22.84 24.28
C GLY A 63 11.16 -23.71 23.03
N ASP A 64 9.96 -23.99 22.51
CA ASP A 64 9.78 -24.74 21.27
C ASP A 64 10.43 -23.98 20.10
N ILE A 65 10.20 -22.67 19.99
CA ILE A 65 10.81 -21.85 18.94
C ILE A 65 12.34 -21.80 19.05
N SER A 66 12.87 -21.73 20.27
CA SER A 66 14.33 -21.78 20.51
C SER A 66 14.94 -23.14 20.16
N GLY A 67 14.14 -24.21 20.21
CA GLY A 67 14.50 -25.58 19.85
C GLY A 67 14.28 -25.91 18.37
N LEU A 68 13.53 -25.07 17.63
CA LEU A 68 13.37 -25.16 16.18
C LEU A 68 14.74 -24.92 15.52
N GLY A 69 15.46 -26.02 15.26
CA GLY A 69 16.48 -26.00 14.22
C GLY A 69 15.80 -25.56 12.92
N MET A 70 16.33 -24.50 12.30
CA MET A 70 15.76 -23.89 11.09
C MET A 70 16.16 -24.63 9.81
N ASP A 71 16.82 -25.79 9.96
CA ASP A 71 17.13 -26.69 8.87
C ASP A 71 15.80 -27.27 8.37
N ASP A 72 15.32 -26.77 7.23
CA ASP A 72 14.08 -27.16 6.54
C ASP A 72 12.77 -26.52 7.05
N MET A 73 12.72 -25.19 7.02
CA MET A 73 11.51 -24.38 7.27
C MET A 73 10.30 -24.79 6.43
N SER A 74 10.51 -25.41 5.27
CA SER A 74 9.43 -25.85 4.38
C SER A 74 8.52 -26.93 4.98
N LYS A 75 9.05 -27.75 5.90
CA LYS A 75 8.33 -28.85 6.57
C LYS A 75 7.63 -28.44 7.87
N ARG A 76 7.78 -27.19 8.30
CA ARG A 76 7.24 -26.68 9.57
C ARG A 76 5.76 -26.34 9.48
N LYS A 77 5.06 -26.44 10.61
CA LYS A 77 3.63 -26.09 10.68
C LYS A 77 3.45 -24.57 10.51
N ARG A 78 2.30 -24.16 9.97
CA ARG A 78 1.98 -22.74 9.75
C ARG A 78 2.24 -21.86 10.98
N HIS A 79 1.73 -22.24 12.15
CA HIS A 79 1.87 -21.43 13.37
C HIS A 79 3.32 -21.29 13.83
N GLU A 80 4.18 -22.29 13.61
CA GLU A 80 5.61 -22.20 13.92
C GLU A 80 6.30 -21.16 13.01
N LYS A 81 5.93 -21.14 11.73
CA LYS A 81 6.45 -20.18 10.75
C LYS A 81 5.97 -18.74 11.02
N SER A 82 4.69 -18.56 11.33
CA SER A 82 4.15 -17.26 11.74
C SER A 82 4.71 -16.79 13.09
N ALA A 83 4.94 -17.70 14.04
CA ALA A 83 5.60 -17.36 15.30
C ALA A 83 7.03 -16.84 15.07
N ILE A 84 7.78 -17.42 14.13
CA ILE A 84 9.11 -16.93 13.76
C ILE A 84 9.04 -15.53 13.14
N ALA A 85 8.09 -15.29 12.22
CA ALA A 85 7.89 -13.96 11.64
C ALA A 85 7.50 -12.91 12.72
N ALA A 86 6.67 -13.28 13.68
CA ALA A 86 6.32 -12.42 14.80
C ALA A 86 7.48 -12.20 15.79
N LEU A 87 8.32 -13.21 16.05
CA LEU A 87 9.54 -13.05 16.85
C LEU A 87 10.51 -12.05 16.23
N ILE A 88 10.64 -12.07 14.90
CA ILE A 88 11.47 -11.12 14.17
C ILE A 88 10.94 -9.69 14.33
N TYR A 89 9.60 -9.54 14.31
CA TYR A 89 8.94 -8.26 14.53
C TYR A 89 9.15 -7.70 15.94
N ILE A 90 9.11 -8.54 16.97
CA ILE A 90 9.21 -8.11 18.38
C ILE A 90 10.64 -8.12 18.94
N SER A 91 11.60 -8.78 18.29
CA SER A 91 12.99 -8.81 18.74
C SER A 91 13.99 -8.96 17.57
N PRO A 92 14.12 -7.90 16.74
CA PRO A 92 15.04 -7.86 15.61
C PRO A 92 16.47 -8.32 15.92
N GLN A 93 16.96 -7.89 17.08
CA GLN A 93 18.38 -8.00 17.46
C GLN A 93 18.81 -9.39 17.90
N LYS A 94 17.90 -10.38 17.91
CA LYS A 94 18.17 -11.75 18.38
C LYS A 94 18.64 -12.70 17.27
N GLY A 95 19.00 -12.20 16.08
CA GLY A 95 19.68 -12.97 15.03
C GLY A 95 18.80 -13.95 14.23
N VAL A 96 17.47 -13.79 14.31
CA VAL A 96 16.46 -14.57 13.56
C VAL A 96 16.18 -14.02 12.16
N GLU A 97 16.62 -12.78 11.88
CA GLU A 97 16.44 -12.08 10.60
C GLU A 97 16.93 -12.89 9.38
N LYS A 98 18.00 -13.68 9.54
CA LYS A 98 18.58 -14.46 8.44
C LYS A 98 17.63 -15.52 7.87
N TYR A 99 16.66 -15.98 8.65
CA TYR A 99 15.70 -17.03 8.24
C TYR A 99 14.44 -16.46 7.58
N ILE A 100 14.14 -15.17 7.78
CA ILE A 100 12.91 -14.58 7.28
C ILE A 100 12.81 -14.64 5.76
N ARG A 101 13.96 -14.58 5.08
CA ARG A 101 14.07 -14.62 3.63
C ARG A 101 13.72 -15.97 3.04
N GLU A 102 13.88 -17.05 3.81
CA GLU A 102 13.51 -18.40 3.38
C GLU A 102 11.99 -18.57 3.29
N LEU A 103 11.25 -17.79 4.08
CA LEU A 103 9.79 -17.84 4.16
C LEU A 103 9.08 -16.87 3.19
N ILE A 104 9.83 -16.09 2.42
CA ILE A 104 9.22 -15.09 1.53
C ILE A 104 8.36 -15.72 0.44
N ASN A 105 8.66 -16.95 0.01
CA ASN A 105 7.89 -17.71 -0.98
C ASN A 105 7.11 -18.88 -0.35
N ASP A 106 6.75 -18.78 0.93
CA ASP A 106 5.99 -19.84 1.60
C ASP A 106 4.66 -20.13 0.89
N ALA A 107 4.20 -21.38 0.92
CA ALA A 107 2.92 -21.74 0.32
C ALA A 107 1.72 -21.01 0.99
N ASP A 108 1.83 -20.74 2.29
CA ASP A 108 0.78 -20.03 3.04
C ASP A 108 0.93 -18.51 2.87
N MET A 109 -0.13 -17.87 2.34
CA MET A 109 -0.15 -16.42 2.12
C MET A 109 0.05 -15.61 3.42
N TRP A 110 -0.42 -16.11 4.56
CA TRP A 110 -0.29 -15.40 5.82
C TRP A 110 1.15 -15.37 6.29
N VAL A 111 1.90 -16.47 6.06
CA VAL A 111 3.34 -16.52 6.34
C VAL A 111 4.09 -15.55 5.43
N ARG A 112 3.83 -15.56 4.13
CA ARG A 112 4.47 -14.63 3.18
C ARG A 112 4.22 -13.18 3.58
N ARG A 113 2.98 -12.85 3.95
CA ARG A 113 2.61 -11.53 4.41
C ARG A 113 3.32 -11.14 5.70
N ASP A 114 3.33 -12.01 6.70
CA ASP A 114 4.01 -11.75 7.98
C ASP A 114 5.50 -11.46 7.74
N VAL A 115 6.12 -12.16 6.79
CA VAL A 115 7.50 -11.93 6.34
C VAL A 115 7.67 -10.55 5.71
N VAL A 116 6.80 -10.13 4.79
CA VAL A 116 6.87 -8.81 4.16
C VAL A 116 6.73 -7.70 5.20
N SER A 117 5.71 -7.80 6.06
CA SER A 117 5.47 -6.85 7.14
C SER A 117 6.62 -6.76 8.14
N ALA A 118 7.23 -7.90 8.51
CA ALA A 118 8.38 -7.92 9.40
C ALA A 118 9.62 -7.30 8.74
N LEU A 119 9.93 -7.64 7.48
CA LEU A 119 11.05 -7.03 6.74
C LEU A 119 10.87 -5.52 6.57
N TYR A 120 9.64 -5.05 6.36
CA TYR A 120 9.32 -3.62 6.36
C TYR A 120 9.61 -2.99 7.74
N ALA A 121 9.08 -3.56 8.82
CA ALA A 121 9.24 -3.01 10.16
C ALA A 121 10.72 -2.99 10.63
N LEU A 122 11.51 -3.96 10.17
CA LEU A 122 12.96 -4.01 10.38
C LEU A 122 13.72 -2.95 9.60
N GLY A 123 13.15 -2.41 8.52
CA GLY A 123 13.85 -1.55 7.59
C GLY A 123 14.95 -2.25 6.80
N ASP A 124 14.81 -3.56 6.54
CA ASP A 124 15.82 -4.35 5.82
C ASP A 124 15.77 -4.07 4.31
N GLY A 125 16.29 -2.91 3.90
CA GLY A 125 16.45 -2.49 2.51
C GLY A 125 17.66 -3.08 1.78
N SER A 126 18.25 -4.17 2.26
CA SER A 126 19.41 -4.76 1.60
C SER A 126 19.08 -5.29 0.20
N ALA A 127 20.08 -5.36 -0.68
CA ALA A 127 19.91 -5.82 -2.05
C ALA A 127 19.29 -7.24 -2.14
N GLY A 128 19.63 -8.11 -1.19
CA GLY A 128 19.01 -9.44 -1.10
C GLY A 128 17.51 -9.39 -0.80
N THR A 129 17.06 -8.40 -0.03
CA THR A 129 15.63 -8.28 0.35
C THR A 129 14.86 -7.72 -0.81
N ILE A 130 15.38 -6.68 -1.44
CA ILE A 130 14.78 -6.08 -2.62
C ILE A 130 14.64 -7.14 -3.73
N ALA A 131 15.69 -7.93 -3.98
CA ALA A 131 15.63 -9.01 -4.97
C ALA A 131 14.59 -10.09 -4.63
N ALA A 132 14.45 -10.44 -3.35
CA ALA A 132 13.47 -11.42 -2.89
C ALA A 132 12.03 -10.87 -3.00
N MET A 133 11.81 -9.63 -2.56
CA MET A 133 10.54 -8.90 -2.63
C MET A 133 10.05 -8.75 -4.07
N LYS A 134 10.96 -8.56 -5.04
CA LYS A 134 10.61 -8.48 -6.46
C LYS A 134 9.79 -9.67 -6.96
N LYS A 135 10.00 -10.87 -6.41
CA LYS A 135 9.27 -12.08 -6.80
C LYS A 135 7.79 -12.01 -6.41
N LEU A 136 7.46 -11.20 -5.40
CA LEU A 136 6.11 -11.05 -4.87
C LEU A 136 5.26 -10.02 -5.60
N PHE A 137 5.77 -9.38 -6.66
CA PHE A 137 4.94 -8.56 -7.54
C PHE A 137 3.87 -9.37 -8.27
N ASN A 138 4.07 -10.68 -8.44
CA ASN A 138 3.07 -11.58 -9.00
C ASN A 138 2.45 -12.49 -7.94
N ASP A 139 2.50 -12.09 -6.66
CA ASP A 139 1.87 -12.87 -5.61
C ASP A 139 0.36 -12.99 -5.87
N PRO A 140 -0.26 -14.18 -5.70
CA PRO A 140 -1.71 -14.33 -5.85
C PRO A 140 -2.54 -13.41 -4.94
N SER A 141 -1.97 -12.97 -3.81
CA SER A 141 -2.63 -12.06 -2.88
C SER A 141 -2.37 -10.59 -3.25
N PRO A 142 -3.39 -9.79 -3.59
CA PRO A 142 -3.23 -8.36 -3.84
C PRO A 142 -2.70 -7.59 -2.61
N ASP A 143 -3.04 -8.04 -1.39
CA ASP A 143 -2.52 -7.45 -0.15
C ASP A 143 -1.00 -7.53 -0.09
N ILE A 144 -0.42 -8.66 -0.52
CA ILE A 144 1.04 -8.84 -0.57
C ILE A 144 1.63 -7.94 -1.64
N ARG A 145 1.06 -7.92 -2.85
CA ARG A 145 1.54 -7.04 -3.94
C ARG A 145 1.55 -5.57 -3.49
N MET A 146 0.52 -5.12 -2.79
CA MET A 146 0.41 -3.79 -2.21
C MET A 146 1.45 -3.53 -1.09
N GLU A 147 1.66 -4.47 -0.16
CA GLU A 147 2.71 -4.35 0.86
C GLU A 147 4.12 -4.27 0.23
N VAL A 148 4.35 -4.99 -0.87
CA VAL A 148 5.61 -4.95 -1.60
C VAL A 148 5.80 -3.58 -2.27
N CYS A 149 4.76 -2.96 -2.84
CA CYS A 149 4.82 -1.57 -3.32
C CYS A 149 5.30 -0.62 -2.21
N ARG A 150 4.67 -0.69 -1.02
CA ARG A 150 5.06 0.15 0.13
C ARG A 150 6.51 -0.09 0.55
N PHE A 151 6.93 -1.35 0.60
CA PHE A 151 8.31 -1.72 0.90
C PHE A 151 9.30 -1.09 -0.08
N TYR A 152 9.01 -1.16 -1.39
CA TYR A 152 9.84 -0.53 -2.41
C TYR A 152 9.88 0.99 -2.26
N GLY A 153 8.75 1.62 -1.93
CA GLY A 153 8.68 3.05 -1.66
C GLY A 153 9.59 3.49 -0.52
N ALA A 154 9.63 2.71 0.57
CA ALA A 154 10.41 3.02 1.75
C ALA A 154 11.92 2.75 1.58
N TYR A 155 12.28 1.63 0.95
CA TYR A 155 13.65 1.09 1.05
C TYR A 155 14.38 0.93 -0.28
N ALA A 156 13.69 0.88 -1.42
CA ALA A 156 14.35 0.68 -2.69
C ALA A 156 15.01 1.96 -3.22
N SER A 157 16.09 1.78 -3.99
CA SER A 157 16.71 2.88 -4.74
C SER A 157 15.78 3.41 -5.83
N SER A 158 16.08 4.60 -6.35
CA SER A 158 15.34 5.21 -7.47
C SER A 158 15.39 4.37 -8.75
N THR A 159 16.38 3.49 -8.90
CA THR A 159 16.45 2.55 -10.02
C THR A 159 15.56 1.33 -9.77
N GLU A 160 15.60 0.76 -8.57
CA GLU A 160 14.84 -0.44 -8.23
C GLU A 160 13.33 -0.19 -8.16
N VAL A 161 12.92 1.00 -7.67
CA VAL A 161 11.50 1.40 -7.59
C VAL A 161 10.83 1.39 -8.97
N LYS A 162 11.60 1.52 -10.07
CA LYS A 162 11.05 1.40 -11.43
C LYS A 162 10.46 0.01 -11.72
N SER A 163 10.78 -1.01 -10.92
CA SER A 163 10.14 -2.32 -11.07
C SER A 163 8.63 -2.25 -10.70
N VAL A 164 8.22 -1.31 -9.87
CA VAL A 164 6.81 -1.09 -9.44
C VAL A 164 5.91 -0.68 -10.62
N TYR A 165 6.47 -0.19 -11.73
CA TYR A 165 5.69 0.19 -12.93
C TYR A 165 4.76 -0.93 -13.39
N SER A 166 5.19 -2.20 -13.33
CA SER A 166 4.36 -3.33 -13.72
C SER A 166 3.01 -3.41 -12.97
N LEU A 167 2.98 -2.93 -11.73
CA LEU A 167 1.80 -2.94 -10.85
C LEU A 167 0.81 -1.80 -11.13
N LEU A 168 1.13 -0.89 -12.05
CA LEU A 168 0.17 0.10 -12.56
C LEU A 168 -0.92 -0.54 -13.43
N TRP A 169 -0.73 -1.79 -13.88
CA TRP A 169 -1.69 -2.58 -14.64
C TRP A 169 -2.19 -3.80 -13.87
N ASP A 170 -2.07 -3.77 -12.55
CA ASP A 170 -2.59 -4.83 -11.69
C ASP A 170 -4.12 -4.95 -11.82
N GLU A 171 -4.65 -6.16 -11.69
CA GLU A 171 -6.10 -6.41 -11.71
C GLU A 171 -6.82 -5.68 -10.55
N GLU A 172 -6.14 -5.54 -9.40
CA GLU A 172 -6.72 -4.95 -8.20
C GLU A 172 -6.44 -3.44 -8.14
N ALA A 173 -7.50 -2.65 -8.01
CA ALA A 173 -7.43 -1.20 -8.04
C ALA A 173 -6.58 -0.63 -6.89
N LEU A 174 -6.64 -1.25 -5.71
CA LEU A 174 -5.82 -0.83 -4.56
C LEU A 174 -4.32 -1.03 -4.83
N VAL A 175 -3.94 -2.06 -5.58
CA VAL A 175 -2.53 -2.28 -5.97
C VAL A 175 -2.09 -1.21 -6.97
N ARG A 176 -2.92 -0.92 -7.99
CA ARG A 176 -2.65 0.15 -8.96
C ARG A 176 -2.50 1.52 -8.29
N HIS A 177 -3.40 1.85 -7.35
CA HIS A 177 -3.34 3.07 -6.55
C HIS A 177 -2.03 3.14 -5.76
N GLN A 178 -1.68 2.09 -5.01
CA GLN A 178 -0.45 2.06 -4.21
C GLN A 178 0.80 2.14 -5.09
N ALA A 179 0.79 1.52 -6.28
CA ALA A 179 1.89 1.59 -7.24
C ALA A 179 2.10 3.04 -7.73
N LEU A 180 1.02 3.73 -8.09
CA LEU A 180 1.08 5.14 -8.50
C LEU A 180 1.61 6.04 -7.38
N GLU A 181 1.12 5.87 -6.14
CA GLU A 181 1.61 6.62 -4.97
C GLU A 181 3.11 6.37 -4.70
N THR A 182 3.53 5.11 -4.81
CA THR A 182 4.93 4.71 -4.63
C THR A 182 5.82 5.36 -5.67
N LEU A 183 5.42 5.34 -6.94
CA LEU A 183 6.19 5.96 -8.02
C LEU A 183 6.20 7.49 -7.89
N ALA A 184 5.10 8.10 -7.47
CA ALA A 184 5.00 9.54 -7.28
C ALA A 184 5.97 10.08 -6.23
N SER A 185 6.18 9.33 -5.15
CA SER A 185 7.07 9.72 -4.05
C SER A 185 8.56 9.45 -4.34
N ARG A 186 8.89 8.67 -5.38
CA ARG A 186 10.25 8.16 -5.60
C ARG A 186 10.84 8.44 -6.98
N THR A 187 10.04 8.86 -7.95
CA THR A 187 10.49 9.10 -9.34
C THR A 187 10.41 10.57 -9.73
N GLY A 188 11.18 10.94 -10.77
CA GLY A 188 11.19 12.31 -11.29
C GLY A 188 9.93 12.66 -12.08
N ASP A 189 9.63 13.96 -12.14
CA ASP A 189 8.35 14.51 -12.59
C ASP A 189 7.91 14.08 -13.99
N GLY A 190 8.83 14.01 -14.96
CA GLY A 190 8.46 13.79 -16.37
C GLY A 190 7.83 12.42 -16.67
N ALA A 191 8.34 11.34 -16.06
CA ALA A 191 7.77 10.00 -16.24
C ALA A 191 6.45 9.86 -15.49
N LEU A 192 6.38 10.44 -14.28
CA LEU A 192 5.19 10.43 -13.44
C LEU A 192 3.99 11.11 -14.11
N ILE A 193 4.20 12.25 -14.78
CA ILE A 193 3.12 12.98 -15.47
C ILE A 193 2.46 12.10 -16.54
N LYS A 194 3.26 11.42 -17.39
CA LYS A 194 2.72 10.53 -18.44
C LYS A 194 1.93 9.36 -17.85
N ILE A 195 2.41 8.80 -16.76
CA ILE A 195 1.69 7.72 -16.05
C ILE A 195 0.37 8.25 -15.52
N ALA A 196 0.39 9.35 -14.78
CA ALA A 196 -0.81 9.92 -14.20
C ALA A 196 -1.84 10.31 -15.28
N GLU A 197 -1.40 10.85 -16.42
CA GLU A 197 -2.27 11.13 -17.58
C GLU A 197 -2.98 9.89 -18.12
N ASN A 198 -2.32 8.73 -18.16
CA ASN A 198 -2.95 7.47 -18.56
C ASN A 198 -3.90 6.96 -17.48
N MET A 199 -3.53 7.12 -16.21
CA MET A 199 -4.31 6.65 -15.05
C MET A 199 -5.59 7.47 -14.81
N LEU A 200 -5.78 8.60 -15.51
CA LEU A 200 -7.06 9.31 -15.56
C LEU A 200 -8.17 8.50 -16.25
N ASP A 201 -7.82 7.50 -17.05
CA ASP A 201 -8.80 6.62 -17.72
C ASP A 201 -8.99 5.28 -16.99
N ASP A 202 -8.44 5.14 -15.77
CA ASP A 202 -8.57 3.93 -14.96
C ASP A 202 -10.03 3.65 -14.58
N GLU A 203 -10.43 2.38 -14.53
CA GLU A 203 -11.79 1.98 -14.14
C GLU A 203 -12.13 2.38 -12.70
N SER A 204 -11.14 2.44 -11.81
CA SER A 204 -11.33 2.80 -10.41
C SER A 204 -11.31 4.31 -10.21
N PHE A 205 -12.39 4.81 -9.60
CA PHE A 205 -12.48 6.19 -9.15
C PHE A 205 -11.29 6.62 -8.27
N ASP A 206 -10.86 5.79 -7.33
CA ASP A 206 -9.77 6.14 -6.41
C ASP A 206 -8.44 6.32 -7.15
N VAL A 207 -8.21 5.50 -8.16
CA VAL A 207 -7.02 5.58 -9.02
C VAL A 207 -7.07 6.85 -9.87
N ARG A 208 -8.20 7.12 -10.55
CA ARG A 208 -8.39 8.36 -11.32
C ARG A 208 -8.22 9.60 -10.45
N CYS A 209 -8.74 9.57 -9.23
CA CYS A 209 -8.66 10.67 -8.27
C CYS A 209 -7.20 10.95 -7.86
N LEU A 210 -6.42 9.90 -7.54
CA LEU A 210 -5.00 10.05 -7.24
C LEU A 210 -4.23 10.63 -8.43
N ALA A 211 -4.49 10.11 -9.64
CA ALA A 211 -3.87 10.60 -10.87
C ALA A 211 -4.14 12.09 -11.10
N LEU A 212 -5.41 12.51 -10.99
CA LEU A 212 -5.81 13.90 -11.12
C LEU A 212 -5.13 14.81 -10.09
N LYS A 213 -5.06 14.36 -8.83
CA LYS A 213 -4.37 15.08 -7.76
C LYS A 213 -2.89 15.28 -8.07
N LEU A 214 -2.21 14.22 -8.50
CA LEU A 214 -0.78 14.28 -8.86
C LEU A 214 -0.52 15.26 -10.00
N LEU A 215 -1.33 15.23 -11.06
CA LEU A 215 -1.20 16.16 -12.18
C LEU A 215 -1.45 17.61 -11.77
N PHE A 216 -2.43 17.85 -10.88
CA PHE A 216 -2.71 19.16 -10.33
C PHE A 216 -1.52 19.70 -9.52
N GLU A 217 -0.98 18.90 -8.61
CA GLU A 217 0.18 19.27 -7.77
C GLU A 217 1.43 19.56 -8.61
N LYS A 218 1.63 18.82 -9.71
CA LYS A 218 2.74 19.01 -10.65
C LYS A 218 2.49 20.12 -11.68
N LYS A 219 1.34 20.80 -11.62
CA LYS A 219 0.93 21.84 -12.59
C LYS A 219 1.01 21.34 -14.04
N ALA A 220 0.65 20.07 -14.25
CA ALA A 220 0.80 19.36 -15.51
C ALA A 220 -0.55 18.94 -16.12
N LEU A 221 -1.65 19.54 -15.67
CA LEU A 221 -2.99 19.23 -16.16
C LEU A 221 -3.19 19.74 -17.59
N ASP A 222 -3.60 18.85 -18.49
CA ASP A 222 -4.09 19.23 -19.81
C ASP A 222 -5.56 19.66 -19.76
N GLU A 223 -5.87 20.89 -20.18
CA GLU A 223 -7.23 21.45 -20.11
C GLU A 223 -8.25 20.64 -20.94
N SER A 224 -7.83 20.02 -22.04
CA SER A 224 -8.71 19.18 -22.87
C SER A 224 -9.08 17.90 -22.12
N ARG A 225 -8.12 17.26 -21.45
CA ARG A 225 -8.37 16.10 -20.59
C ARG A 225 -9.33 16.45 -19.44
N ILE A 226 -9.13 17.59 -18.78
CA ILE A 226 -10.04 18.04 -17.71
C ILE A 226 -11.45 18.32 -18.25
N SER A 227 -11.56 18.89 -19.44
CA SER A 227 -12.84 19.10 -20.12
C SER A 227 -13.54 17.76 -20.45
N GLY A 228 -12.76 16.73 -20.83
CA GLY A 228 -13.23 15.36 -21.00
C GLY A 228 -13.80 14.78 -19.71
N ILE A 229 -13.04 14.84 -18.60
CA ILE A 229 -13.48 14.38 -17.27
C ILE A 229 -14.77 15.08 -16.85
N LEU A 230 -14.83 16.40 -16.98
CA LEU A 230 -16.01 17.19 -16.63
C LEU A 230 -17.28 16.72 -17.35
N THR A 231 -17.17 16.21 -18.58
CA THR A 231 -18.31 15.96 -19.45
C THR A 231 -18.66 14.48 -19.64
N HIS A 232 -17.76 13.56 -19.26
CA HIS A 232 -17.90 12.13 -19.52
C HIS A 232 -17.55 11.22 -18.35
N ASP A 233 -16.88 11.69 -17.29
CA ASP A 233 -16.57 10.81 -16.15
C ASP A 233 -17.87 10.40 -15.42
N GLU A 234 -18.04 9.11 -15.17
CA GLU A 234 -19.18 8.55 -14.45
C GLU A 234 -19.28 9.07 -13.01
N SER A 235 -18.14 9.33 -12.38
CA SER A 235 -18.05 9.75 -10.98
C SER A 235 -18.39 11.23 -10.87
N VAL A 236 -19.42 11.51 -10.08
CA VAL A 236 -19.82 12.89 -9.75
C VAL A 236 -18.66 13.65 -9.10
N GLN A 237 -17.89 12.99 -8.25
CA GLN A 237 -16.74 13.56 -7.55
C GLN A 237 -15.63 13.96 -8.54
N MET A 238 -15.39 13.16 -9.58
CA MET A 238 -14.44 13.50 -10.66
C MET A 238 -14.92 14.71 -11.46
N ARG A 239 -16.21 14.73 -11.85
CA ARG A 239 -16.79 15.88 -12.56
C ARG A 239 -16.75 17.16 -11.71
N GLN A 240 -17.03 17.06 -10.41
CA GLN A 240 -16.91 18.17 -9.46
C GLN A 240 -15.46 18.68 -9.38
N ALA A 241 -14.48 17.78 -9.30
CA ALA A 241 -13.07 18.15 -9.28
C ALA A 241 -12.65 18.86 -10.57
N ALA A 242 -13.04 18.33 -11.72
CA ALA A 242 -12.77 18.95 -13.03
C ALA A 242 -13.41 20.34 -13.14
N ALA A 243 -14.66 20.51 -12.72
CA ALA A 243 -15.34 21.81 -12.69
C ALA A 243 -14.58 22.82 -11.80
N ALA A 244 -14.12 22.39 -10.62
CA ALA A 244 -13.37 23.24 -9.70
C ALA A 244 -11.99 23.64 -10.27
N ILE A 245 -11.31 22.72 -10.96
CA ILE A 245 -10.04 22.99 -11.65
C ILE A 245 -10.24 24.03 -12.76
N LEU A 246 -11.28 23.88 -13.59
CA LEU A 246 -11.58 24.82 -14.69
C LEU A 246 -12.09 26.17 -14.18
N LEU A 247 -12.81 26.18 -13.05
CA LEU A 247 -13.13 27.43 -12.35
C LEU A 247 -11.86 28.18 -11.95
N LYS A 248 -10.81 27.50 -11.50
CA LYS A 248 -9.56 28.16 -11.10
C LYS A 248 -8.67 28.55 -12.29
N ASN A 249 -8.53 27.64 -13.25
CA ASN A 249 -7.45 27.68 -14.26
C ASN A 249 -7.94 27.63 -15.72
N GLY A 250 -9.24 27.43 -15.97
CA GLY A 250 -9.77 27.25 -17.32
C GLY A 250 -9.56 28.47 -18.22
N THR A 251 -9.50 28.24 -19.51
CA THR A 251 -9.40 29.27 -20.55
C THR A 251 -10.59 29.17 -21.49
N ALA A 252 -10.58 29.97 -22.57
CA ALA A 252 -11.61 29.86 -23.60
C ALA A 252 -11.76 28.43 -24.17
N LYS A 253 -10.73 27.59 -24.07
CA LYS A 253 -10.74 26.19 -24.55
C LYS A 253 -11.78 25.32 -23.85
N SER A 254 -12.07 25.57 -22.57
CA SER A 254 -13.03 24.78 -21.79
C SER A 254 -14.47 25.29 -21.86
N ILE A 255 -14.75 26.41 -22.54
CA ILE A 255 -16.09 27.02 -22.60
C ILE A 255 -17.15 26.01 -23.06
N SER A 256 -16.89 25.26 -24.15
CA SER A 256 -17.86 24.28 -24.67
C SER A 256 -18.19 23.19 -23.65
N ALA A 257 -17.18 22.65 -22.98
CA ALA A 257 -17.36 21.63 -21.94
C ALA A 257 -18.10 22.20 -20.71
N LEU A 258 -17.78 23.43 -20.32
CA LEU A 258 -18.45 24.13 -19.22
C LEU A 258 -19.92 24.42 -19.53
N ILE A 259 -20.26 24.82 -20.76
CA ILE A 259 -21.66 25.00 -21.19
C ILE A 259 -22.43 23.68 -21.04
N LYS A 260 -21.87 22.57 -21.51
CA LYS A 260 -22.49 21.24 -21.31
C LYS A 260 -22.65 20.90 -19.83
N ALA A 261 -21.66 21.20 -18.99
CA ALA A 261 -21.69 20.93 -17.56
C ALA A 261 -22.67 21.79 -16.76
N VAL A 262 -23.17 22.91 -17.32
CA VAL A 262 -24.26 23.68 -16.70
C VAL A 262 -25.54 22.84 -16.60
N GLU A 263 -25.72 21.86 -17.47
CA GLU A 263 -26.86 20.93 -17.48
C GLU A 263 -26.58 19.64 -16.71
N ASP A 264 -25.45 19.53 -16.01
CA ASP A 264 -25.14 18.36 -15.20
C ASP A 264 -26.23 18.14 -14.13
N LYS A 265 -26.59 16.87 -13.90
CA LYS A 265 -27.58 16.48 -12.90
C LYS A 265 -27.12 16.78 -11.47
N ASP A 266 -25.81 16.79 -11.24
CA ASP A 266 -25.25 17.19 -9.96
C ASP A 266 -25.21 18.73 -9.84
N GLU A 267 -25.91 19.23 -8.83
CA GLU A 267 -26.08 20.66 -8.62
C GLU A 267 -24.73 21.38 -8.39
N LYS A 268 -23.77 20.72 -7.74
CA LYS A 268 -22.45 21.32 -7.47
C LYS A 268 -21.61 21.40 -8.74
N VAL A 269 -21.67 20.41 -9.64
CA VAL A 269 -21.07 20.50 -10.98
C VAL A 269 -21.68 21.68 -11.74
N SER A 270 -23.01 21.73 -11.88
CA SER A 270 -23.72 22.78 -12.63
C SER A 270 -23.40 24.19 -12.09
N LYS A 271 -23.50 24.39 -10.78
CA LYS A 271 -23.19 25.70 -10.14
C LYS A 271 -21.73 26.10 -10.33
N THR A 272 -20.80 25.15 -10.24
CA THR A 272 -19.37 25.43 -10.42
C THR A 272 -19.05 25.76 -11.88
N ALA A 273 -19.69 25.08 -12.83
CA ALA A 273 -19.55 25.36 -14.25
C ALA A 273 -20.03 26.77 -14.61
N LYS A 274 -21.19 27.21 -14.09
CA LYS A 274 -21.67 28.60 -14.26
C LYS A 274 -20.66 29.63 -13.76
N LYS A 275 -20.13 29.43 -12.54
CA LYS A 275 -19.09 30.31 -11.98
C LYS A 275 -17.82 30.35 -12.84
N ALA A 276 -17.44 29.22 -13.41
CA ALA A 276 -16.25 29.14 -14.26
C ALA A 276 -16.44 29.94 -15.56
N LEU A 277 -17.62 29.83 -16.18
CA LEU A 277 -18.00 30.63 -17.35
C LEU A 277 -18.00 32.12 -17.03
N ASP A 278 -18.62 32.52 -15.91
CA ASP A 278 -18.66 33.92 -15.47
C ASP A 278 -17.25 34.49 -15.26
N ARG A 279 -16.35 33.70 -14.64
CA ARG A 279 -14.95 34.09 -14.49
C ARG A 279 -14.25 34.26 -15.84
N ILE A 280 -14.38 33.28 -16.73
CA ILE A 280 -13.72 33.31 -18.04
C ILE A 280 -14.22 34.53 -18.83
N ARG A 281 -15.53 34.79 -18.82
CA ARG A 281 -16.14 35.98 -19.42
C ARG A 281 -15.70 37.29 -18.76
N GLY A 282 -15.56 37.34 -17.43
CA GLY A 282 -15.06 38.54 -16.75
C GLY A 282 -13.57 38.80 -17.01
N SER A 283 -12.82 37.77 -17.39
CA SER A 283 -11.39 37.86 -17.71
C SER A 283 -11.08 38.05 -19.20
N SER A 284 -12.08 37.89 -20.06
CA SER A 284 -11.96 37.96 -21.52
C SER A 284 -13.05 38.89 -22.04
N ASP A 285 -12.73 39.96 -22.77
CA ASP A 285 -13.72 40.83 -23.45
C ASP A 285 -14.44 40.09 -24.62
N LEU A 286 -14.90 38.86 -24.41
CA LEU A 286 -15.56 38.02 -25.40
C LEU A 286 -17.08 38.09 -25.22
N PRO A 287 -17.83 38.58 -26.23
CA PRO A 287 -19.27 38.44 -26.25
C PRO A 287 -19.62 36.99 -26.65
N LEU A 288 -20.53 36.37 -25.89
CA LEU A 288 -21.18 35.11 -26.24
C LEU A 288 -22.60 35.41 -26.74
#